data_AF-A0A0D0DCC9-F1
#
_entry.id   AF-A0A0D0DCC9-F1
#
_cell.length_a   1.000
_cell.length_b   1.000
_cell.length_c   1.000
_cell.angle_alpha   90.00
_cell.angle_beta   90.00
_cell.angle_gamma   90.00
#
_symmetry.space_group_name_H-M   'P 1'
#
loop_
_entity.id
_entity.type
_entity.pdbx_description
1 polymer ?
#
loop_
_entity_poly.entity_id
_entity_poly.type
_entity_poly.pdbx_seq_one_letter_code
_entity_poly.pdbx_strand_id
1 'polypeptide(L)'
;MMTSRLLSQDSVSNKYKEVAQVLIDCSAAFLTVAGGKVSQIDSDSAGLNPAWRNAVVETVCGVFWEDGASSTEIVGAIDQLKGWIKTMYDLTPNDGAYFNEASLFEINWKETFFGSHYSTLKNIKNKYDPYKLFVVAEGVGSDDWNKQLTCRV
;
A
#
# COMPACT_ATOMS: atom_id res chain seq x y z
N MET A 1 10.66 -7.06 -5.82
CA MET A 1 9.87 -6.22 -4.87
C MET A 1 8.66 -5.67 -5.58
N MET A 2 7.62 -5.29 -4.84
CA MET A 2 6.36 -4.84 -5.43
C MET A 2 5.73 -3.68 -4.65
N THR A 3 4.80 -3.00 -5.32
CA THR A 3 3.86 -2.03 -4.75
C THR A 3 2.50 -2.24 -5.39
N SER A 4 1.43 -1.91 -4.67
CA SER A 4 0.06 -2.02 -5.16
C SER A 4 -0.70 -0.70 -5.06
N ARG A 5 -1.83 -0.64 -5.77
CA ARG A 5 -2.82 0.44 -5.65
C ARG A 5 -4.22 -0.10 -5.89
N LEU A 6 -5.13 0.24 -4.99
CA LEU A 6 -6.56 0.01 -5.10
C LEU A 6 -7.17 1.17 -5.87
N LEU A 7 -7.18 1.08 -7.20
CA LEU A 7 -7.62 2.18 -8.05
C LEU A 7 -9.13 2.37 -7.92
N SER A 8 -9.52 3.56 -7.47
CA SER A 8 -10.94 3.92 -7.36
C SER A 8 -11.57 4.28 -8.70
N GLN A 9 -12.90 4.32 -8.73
CA GLN A 9 -13.63 4.80 -9.89
C GLN A 9 -13.22 6.24 -10.28
N ASP A 10 -12.92 7.09 -9.30
CA ASP A 10 -12.51 8.48 -9.51
C ASP A 10 -11.15 8.54 -10.21
N SER A 11 -10.15 7.83 -9.69
CA SER A 11 -8.81 7.73 -10.29
C SER A 11 -8.86 7.24 -11.74
N VAL A 12 -9.60 6.17 -12.02
CA VAL A 12 -9.71 5.62 -13.38
C VAL A 12 -10.57 6.45 -14.32
N SER A 13 -11.41 7.36 -13.81
CA SER A 13 -12.26 8.21 -14.66
C SER A 13 -11.63 9.58 -14.92
N ASN A 14 -10.91 10.12 -13.93
CA ASN A 14 -10.43 11.50 -13.94
C ASN A 14 -8.91 11.63 -14.11
N LYS A 15 -8.14 10.56 -13.85
CA LYS A 15 -6.66 10.51 -13.97
C LYS A 15 -6.17 9.40 -14.90
N TYR A 16 -7.05 8.90 -15.77
CA TYR A 16 -6.80 7.69 -16.56
C TYR A 16 -5.55 7.75 -17.41
N LYS A 17 -5.19 8.91 -18.00
CA LYS A 17 -4.01 9.01 -18.88
C LYS A 17 -2.73 8.86 -18.07
N GLU A 18 -2.61 9.60 -16.99
CA GLU A 18 -1.44 9.62 -16.12
C GLU A 18 -1.29 8.30 -15.37
N VAL A 19 -2.39 7.76 -14.85
CA VAL A 19 -2.41 6.44 -14.20
C VAL A 19 -2.02 5.36 -15.22
N ALA A 20 -2.60 5.34 -16.42
CA ALA A 20 -2.25 4.36 -17.45
C ALA A 20 -0.78 4.45 -17.85
N GLN A 21 -0.19 5.65 -17.90
CA GLN A 21 1.22 5.82 -18.22
C GLN A 21 2.13 5.11 -17.19
N VAL A 22 1.82 5.22 -15.90
CA VAL A 22 2.56 4.52 -14.83
C VAL A 22 2.36 3.01 -14.93
N LEU A 23 1.11 2.56 -15.15
CA LEU A 23 0.79 1.13 -15.25
C LEU A 23 1.44 0.47 -16.47
N ILE A 24 1.55 1.18 -17.60
CA ILE A 24 2.27 0.71 -18.79
C ILE A 24 3.77 0.64 -18.50
N ASP A 25 4.33 1.70 -17.90
CA ASP A 25 5.78 1.77 -17.60
C ASP A 25 6.22 0.64 -16.66
N CYS A 26 5.40 0.31 -15.65
CA CYS A 26 5.70 -0.78 -14.73
C CYS A 26 5.23 -2.17 -15.19
N SER A 27 4.61 -2.28 -16.37
CA SER A 27 3.96 -3.51 -16.85
C SER A 27 3.02 -4.13 -15.82
N ALA A 28 2.10 -3.31 -15.28
CA ALA A 28 1.28 -3.66 -14.13
C ALA A 28 0.45 -4.94 -14.34
N ALA A 29 0.37 -5.74 -13.28
CA ALA A 29 -0.65 -6.77 -13.15
C ALA A 29 -1.98 -6.16 -12.68
N PHE A 30 -3.10 -6.69 -13.18
CA PHE A 30 -4.45 -6.26 -12.81
C PHE A 30 -5.18 -7.40 -12.09
N LEU A 31 -5.44 -7.22 -10.81
CA LEU A 31 -6.17 -8.15 -9.97
C LEU A 31 -7.64 -7.68 -9.86
N THR A 32 -8.53 -8.38 -10.57
CA THR A 32 -9.96 -8.05 -10.66
C THR A 32 -10.77 -8.59 -9.48
N VAL A 33 -10.29 -8.28 -8.26
CA VAL A 33 -10.83 -8.76 -6.98
C VAL A 33 -11.66 -7.72 -6.23
N ALA A 34 -11.68 -6.47 -6.72
CA ALA A 34 -12.44 -5.36 -6.14
C ALA A 34 -13.83 -5.18 -6.79
N GLY A 35 -14.60 -4.21 -6.32
CA GLY A 35 -15.95 -3.92 -6.81
C GLY A 35 -16.99 -5.01 -6.51
N GLY A 36 -18.11 -4.99 -7.21
CA GLY A 36 -19.17 -6.00 -7.08
C GLY A 36 -19.71 -6.14 -5.65
N LYS A 37 -19.58 -7.33 -5.06
CA LYS A 37 -20.01 -7.56 -3.67
C LYS A 37 -19.10 -6.89 -2.65
N VAL A 38 -17.81 -6.70 -2.96
CA VAL A 38 -16.85 -6.05 -2.05
C VAL A 38 -17.26 -4.61 -1.76
N SER A 39 -17.79 -3.88 -2.74
CA SER A 39 -18.25 -2.49 -2.57
C SER A 39 -19.57 -2.32 -1.82
N GLN A 40 -20.31 -3.41 -1.61
CA GLN A 40 -21.64 -3.39 -0.97
C GLN A 40 -21.59 -3.67 0.54
N ILE A 41 -20.46 -4.16 1.04
CA ILE A 41 -20.29 -4.46 2.46
C ILE A 41 -19.98 -3.17 3.22
N ASP A 42 -20.53 -3.00 4.41
CA ASP A 42 -20.18 -1.89 5.30
C ASP A 42 -18.65 -1.83 5.50
N SER A 43 -18.05 -0.65 5.33
CA SER A 43 -16.61 -0.47 5.54
C SER A 43 -16.23 -0.77 6.98
N ASP A 44 -17.10 -0.49 7.96
CA ASP A 44 -16.77 -0.59 9.38
C ASP A 44 -17.06 -1.98 9.98
N SER A 45 -17.57 -2.90 9.15
CA SER A 45 -17.83 -4.30 9.56
C SER A 45 -16.55 -5.11 9.81
N ALA A 46 -15.41 -4.67 9.30
CA ALA A 46 -14.11 -5.30 9.47
C ALA A 46 -12.99 -4.25 9.47
N GLY A 47 -11.81 -4.60 9.98
CA GLY A 47 -10.64 -3.70 9.98
C GLY A 47 -9.93 -3.59 8.63
N LEU A 48 -10.69 -3.67 7.53
CA LEU A 48 -10.19 -3.59 6.16
C LEU A 48 -10.24 -2.14 5.70
N ASN A 49 -9.18 -1.64 5.03
CA ASN A 49 -9.14 -0.27 4.51
C ASN A 49 -10.43 0.06 3.71
N PRO A 50 -11.17 1.14 4.07
CA PRO A 50 -12.37 1.54 3.36
C PRO A 50 -12.20 1.77 1.85
N ALA A 51 -10.98 2.06 1.37
CA ALA A 51 -10.67 2.19 -0.06
C ALA A 51 -11.12 0.98 -0.89
N TRP A 52 -11.14 -0.23 -0.31
CA TRP A 52 -11.68 -1.43 -0.94
C TRP A 52 -13.14 -1.29 -1.41
N ARG A 53 -13.93 -0.42 -0.78
CA ARG A 53 -15.33 -0.20 -1.15
C ARG A 53 -15.50 0.65 -2.40
N ASN A 54 -14.52 1.48 -2.72
CA ASN A 54 -14.53 2.35 -3.90
C ASN A 54 -13.59 1.87 -5.02
N ALA A 55 -12.72 0.91 -4.72
CA ALA A 55 -11.80 0.31 -5.69
C ALA A 55 -12.56 -0.47 -6.78
N VAL A 56 -12.16 -0.28 -8.03
CA VAL A 56 -12.66 -1.05 -9.17
C VAL A 56 -11.67 -2.15 -9.59
N VAL A 57 -10.39 -1.98 -9.27
CA VAL A 57 -9.33 -2.94 -9.54
C VAL A 57 -8.18 -2.74 -8.55
N GLU A 58 -7.48 -3.82 -8.25
CA GLU A 58 -6.18 -3.74 -7.61
C GLU A 58 -5.09 -3.90 -8.66
N THR A 59 -4.09 -3.02 -8.66
CA THR A 59 -2.96 -3.09 -9.59
C THR A 59 -1.66 -3.29 -8.84
N VAL A 60 -0.77 -4.10 -9.39
CA VAL A 60 0.56 -4.39 -8.80
C VAL A 60 1.65 -4.04 -9.80
N CYS A 61 2.61 -3.22 -9.38
CA CYS A 61 3.86 -2.96 -10.08
C CYS A 61 5.00 -3.69 -9.37
N GLY A 62 5.93 -4.26 -10.13
CA GLY A 62 7.04 -5.03 -9.57
C GLY A 62 8.37 -4.69 -10.25
N VAL A 63 9.43 -4.71 -9.45
CA VAL A 63 10.81 -4.73 -9.95
C VAL A 63 11.48 -6.03 -9.55
N PHE A 64 12.28 -6.56 -10.45
CA PHE A 64 12.95 -7.86 -10.32
C PHE A 64 14.41 -7.68 -10.70
N TRP A 65 15.24 -8.62 -10.25
CA TRP A 65 16.65 -8.70 -10.60
C TRP A 65 17.06 -10.17 -10.59
N GLU A 66 18.06 -10.49 -11.39
CA GLU A 66 18.59 -11.86 -11.50
C GLU A 66 19.48 -12.20 -10.30
N ASP A 67 19.62 -13.51 -10.05
CA ASP A 67 20.59 -14.00 -9.06
C ASP A 67 22.01 -13.57 -9.44
N GLY A 68 22.72 -12.97 -8.48
CA GLY A 68 24.07 -12.42 -8.68
C GLY A 68 24.11 -10.97 -9.19
N ALA A 69 22.96 -10.30 -9.35
CA ALA A 69 22.92 -8.87 -9.66
C ALA A 69 23.74 -8.04 -8.65
N SER A 70 24.43 -7.02 -9.15
CA SER A 70 25.21 -6.11 -8.32
C SER A 70 24.31 -5.27 -7.41
N SER A 71 24.88 -4.76 -6.31
CA SER A 71 24.17 -3.82 -5.44
C SER A 71 23.67 -2.58 -6.19
N THR A 72 24.41 -2.12 -7.21
CA THR A 72 24.04 -0.95 -8.01
C THR A 72 22.80 -1.23 -8.86
N GLU A 73 22.72 -2.41 -9.48
CA GLU A 73 21.54 -2.81 -10.27
C GLU A 73 20.31 -2.96 -9.37
N ILE A 74 20.47 -3.60 -8.21
CA ILE A 74 19.39 -3.76 -7.23
C ILE A 74 18.90 -2.38 -6.77
N VAL A 75 19.80 -1.49 -6.36
CA VAL A 75 19.45 -0.12 -5.92
C VAL A 75 18.75 0.65 -7.03
N GLY A 76 19.21 0.55 -8.27
CA GLY A 76 18.54 1.16 -9.43
C GLY A 76 17.09 0.69 -9.59
N ALA A 77 16.86 -0.63 -9.47
CA ALA A 77 15.52 -1.20 -9.50
C ALA A 77 14.66 -0.72 -8.31
N ILE A 78 15.23 -0.63 -7.10
CA ILE A 78 14.54 -0.08 -5.92
C ILE A 78 14.12 1.37 -6.19
N ASP A 79 15.00 2.19 -6.76
CA ASP A 79 14.75 3.61 -6.99
C ASP A 79 13.70 3.83 -8.09
N GLN A 80 13.66 2.96 -9.10
CA GLN A 80 12.56 2.93 -10.06
C GLN A 80 11.22 2.63 -9.37
N LEU A 81 11.16 1.62 -8.50
CA LEU A 81 9.96 1.29 -7.73
C LEU A 81 9.49 2.47 -6.87
N LYS A 82 10.42 3.17 -6.18
CA LYS A 82 10.10 4.38 -5.40
C LYS A 82 9.54 5.50 -6.28
N GLY A 83 10.07 5.65 -7.49
CA GLY A 83 9.55 6.59 -8.49
C GLY A 83 8.09 6.32 -8.80
N TRP A 84 7.74 5.07 -9.11
CA TRP A 84 6.35 4.66 -9.36
C TRP A 84 5.45 4.87 -8.15
N ILE A 85 5.90 4.50 -6.94
CA ILE A 85 5.15 4.71 -5.69
C ILE A 85 4.81 6.19 -5.53
N LYS A 86 5.81 7.07 -5.70
CA LYS A 86 5.61 8.50 -5.54
C LYS A 86 4.61 9.03 -6.57
N THR A 87 4.81 8.72 -7.85
CA THR A 87 3.93 9.21 -8.91
C THR A 87 2.50 8.70 -8.73
N MET A 88 2.32 7.42 -8.37
CA MET A 88 1.00 6.86 -8.14
C MET A 88 0.33 7.52 -6.93
N TYR A 89 1.04 7.69 -5.81
CA TYR A 89 0.52 8.38 -4.62
C TYR A 89 0.05 9.81 -4.94
N ASP A 90 0.83 10.57 -5.71
CA ASP A 90 0.47 11.95 -6.10
C ASP A 90 -0.77 12.00 -7.01
N LEU A 91 -0.94 10.99 -7.87
CA LEU A 91 -2.08 10.90 -8.79
C LEU A 91 -3.37 10.42 -8.11
N THR A 92 -3.24 9.54 -7.11
CA THR A 92 -4.37 8.87 -6.46
C THR A 92 -4.32 9.04 -4.93
N PRO A 93 -4.32 10.28 -4.40
CA PRO A 93 -4.07 10.54 -2.98
C PRO A 93 -5.15 9.99 -2.03
N ASN A 94 -6.33 9.65 -2.56
CA ASN A 94 -7.45 9.09 -1.81
C ASN A 94 -7.61 7.58 -1.99
N ASP A 95 -6.74 6.95 -2.80
CA ASP A 95 -6.77 5.51 -3.03
C ASP A 95 -5.91 4.79 -1.98
N GLY A 96 -6.29 3.55 -1.67
CA GLY A 96 -5.53 2.69 -0.76
C GLY A 96 -4.56 1.77 -1.50
N ALA A 97 -3.82 0.98 -0.76
CA ALA A 97 -3.06 -0.16 -1.28
C ALA A 97 -3.31 -1.39 -0.40
N TYR A 98 -3.12 -2.57 -0.97
CA TYR A 98 -3.25 -3.80 -0.20
C TYR A 98 -1.96 -4.07 0.56
N PHE A 99 -2.06 -3.99 1.89
CA PHE A 99 -0.92 -4.16 2.81
C PHE A 99 -0.08 -5.41 2.54
N ASN A 100 -0.69 -6.52 2.09
CA ASN A 100 0.01 -7.77 1.85
C ASN A 100 0.84 -7.79 0.55
N GLU A 101 0.56 -6.87 -0.38
CA GLU A 101 1.23 -6.73 -1.68
C GLU A 101 1.83 -5.32 -1.84
N ALA A 102 2.38 -4.79 -0.74
CA ALA A 102 2.87 -3.41 -0.66
C ALA A 102 4.39 -3.33 -0.44
N SER A 103 4.88 -2.08 -0.39
CA SER A 103 6.30 -1.75 -0.29
C SER A 103 6.59 -0.97 0.98
N LEU A 104 7.75 -1.23 1.60
CA LEU A 104 8.29 -0.45 2.74
C LEU A 104 8.72 0.99 2.38
N PHE A 105 8.50 1.39 1.13
CA PHE A 105 8.70 2.74 0.64
C PHE A 105 7.39 3.49 0.45
N GLU A 106 6.27 2.91 0.89
CA GLU A 106 4.95 3.51 0.74
C GLU A 106 4.85 4.86 1.45
N ILE A 107 4.26 5.83 0.77
CA ILE A 107 4.04 7.16 1.31
C ILE A 107 2.76 7.11 2.14
N ASN A 108 2.81 7.68 3.34
CA ASN A 108 1.66 7.75 4.24
C ASN A 108 1.02 6.37 4.50
N TRP A 109 1.86 5.34 4.68
CA TRP A 109 1.46 3.92 4.79
C TRP A 109 0.29 3.66 5.75
N LYS A 110 0.14 4.44 6.83
CA LYS A 110 -0.97 4.31 7.77
C LYS A 110 -2.33 4.49 7.10
N GLU A 111 -2.47 5.58 6.34
CA GLU A 111 -3.69 5.86 5.59
C GLU A 111 -3.78 4.95 4.37
N THR A 112 -2.68 4.78 3.65
CA THR A 112 -2.65 3.96 2.44
C THR A 112 -3.05 2.51 2.69
N PHE A 113 -2.63 1.91 3.81
CA PHE A 113 -2.89 0.50 4.12
C PHE A 113 -4.10 0.28 5.02
N PHE A 114 -4.41 1.21 5.92
CA PHE A 114 -5.46 1.03 6.94
C PHE A 114 -6.54 2.09 6.90
N GLY A 115 -6.34 3.20 6.18
CA GLY A 115 -7.27 4.31 6.07
C GLY A 115 -7.69 4.88 7.42
N SER A 116 -8.94 5.35 7.48
CA SER A 116 -9.58 5.86 8.69
C SER A 116 -9.60 4.86 9.86
N HIS A 117 -9.42 3.56 9.62
CA HIS A 117 -9.42 2.54 10.66
C HIS A 117 -8.12 2.46 11.46
N TYR A 118 -7.03 3.11 11.03
CA TYR A 118 -5.73 2.99 11.71
C TYR A 118 -5.82 3.30 13.21
N SER A 119 -6.54 4.36 13.58
CA SER A 119 -6.69 4.78 14.99
C SER A 119 -7.38 3.71 15.85
N THR A 120 -8.47 3.13 15.34
CA THR A 120 -9.20 2.04 16.01
C THR A 120 -8.34 0.79 16.11
N LEU A 121 -7.64 0.41 15.03
CA LEU A 121 -6.74 -0.74 15.03
C LEU A 121 -5.58 -0.54 16.03
N LYS A 122 -5.02 0.67 16.13
CA LYS A 122 -3.99 1.02 17.09
C LYS A 122 -4.51 0.93 18.53
N ASN A 123 -5.74 1.35 18.81
CA ASN A 123 -6.36 1.19 20.12
C ASN A 123 -6.52 -0.29 20.50
N ILE A 124 -6.96 -1.13 19.56
CA ILE A 124 -7.04 -2.59 19.74
C ILE A 124 -5.65 -3.16 20.03
N LYS A 125 -4.64 -2.77 19.23
CA LYS A 125 -3.25 -3.17 19.43
C LYS A 125 -2.73 -2.79 20.82
N ASN A 126 -3.01 -1.58 21.29
CA ASN A 126 -2.62 -1.11 22.62
C ASN A 126 -3.28 -1.92 23.75
N LYS A 127 -4.53 -2.33 23.55
CA LYS A 127 -5.29 -3.14 24.52
C LYS A 127 -4.72 -4.55 24.65
N TYR A 128 -4.43 -5.21 23.53
CA TYR A 128 -4.04 -6.63 23.51
C TYR A 128 -2.53 -6.87 23.49
N ASP A 129 -1.74 -5.88 23.08
CA ASP A 129 -0.27 -5.91 23.12
C ASP A 129 0.28 -4.62 23.78
N PRO A 130 0.04 -4.42 25.09
CA PRO A 130 0.49 -3.23 25.80
C PRO A 130 2.02 -3.14 25.89
N TYR A 131 2.72 -4.28 25.83
CA TYR A 131 4.17 -4.38 25.84
C TYR A 131 4.82 -4.36 24.46
N LYS A 132 4.03 -4.14 23.40
CA LYS A 132 4.52 -4.00 22.01
C LYS A 132 5.42 -5.16 21.56
N LEU A 133 5.10 -6.38 21.98
CA LEU A 133 5.92 -7.56 21.67
C LEU A 133 5.88 -7.89 20.17
N PHE A 134 4.73 -7.69 19.52
CA PHE A 134 4.55 -8.04 18.12
C PHE A 134 4.65 -6.79 17.25
N VAL A 135 5.78 -6.58 16.61
CA VAL A 135 6.01 -5.45 15.71
C VAL A 135 6.44 -5.96 14.34
N VAL A 136 5.87 -5.37 13.29
CA VAL A 136 6.24 -5.62 11.89
C VAL A 136 6.38 -4.29 11.17
N ALA A 137 7.19 -4.23 10.12
CA ALA A 137 7.42 -2.99 9.39
C ALA A 137 6.10 -2.51 8.76
N GLU A 138 5.79 -1.23 8.97
CA GLU A 138 4.54 -0.59 8.51
C GLU A 138 3.26 -1.29 8.98
N GLY A 139 3.35 -2.09 10.04
CA GLY A 139 2.20 -2.66 10.72
C GLY A 139 1.58 -1.69 11.71
N VAL A 140 0.34 -1.98 12.13
CA VAL A 140 -0.34 -1.20 13.16
C VAL A 140 0.51 -1.09 14.41
N GLY A 141 0.94 0.14 14.69
CA GLY A 141 1.73 0.51 15.83
C GLY A 141 3.25 0.39 15.70
N SER A 142 3.77 0.10 14.51
CA SER A 142 5.21 0.17 14.23
C SER A 142 5.75 1.59 14.32
N ASP A 143 4.89 2.61 14.30
CA ASP A 143 5.26 4.03 14.48
C ASP A 143 5.62 4.40 15.92
N ASP A 144 5.44 3.50 16.89
CA ASP A 144 6.03 3.64 18.24
C ASP A 144 7.51 3.24 18.29
N TRP A 145 8.09 2.85 17.15
CA TRP A 145 9.46 2.35 17.03
C TRP A 145 10.28 3.13 16.00
N ASN A 146 11.60 3.02 16.10
CA ASN A 146 12.50 3.46 15.05
C ASN A 146 12.28 2.63 13.76
N LYS A 147 12.83 3.10 12.63
CA LYS A 147 12.66 2.42 11.32
C LYS A 147 13.14 0.96 11.31
N GLN A 148 14.10 0.62 12.16
CA GLN A 148 14.65 -0.72 12.30
C GLN A 148 13.82 -1.62 13.23
N LEU A 149 12.79 -1.07 13.89
CA LEU A 149 11.93 -1.76 14.87
C LEU A 149 12.69 -2.33 16.07
N THR A 150 13.86 -1.76 16.40
CA THR A 150 14.73 -2.22 17.48
C THR A 150 14.60 -1.39 18.75
N CYS A 151 14.24 -0.11 18.62
CA CYS A 151 14.10 0.81 19.73
C CYS A 151 12.74 1.51 19.68
N ARG A 152 12.12 1.73 20.84
CA ARG A 152 10.94 2.58 20.96
C ARG A 152 11.32 4.06 20.80
N VAL A 153 10.44 4.85 20.19
CA VAL A 153 10.60 6.31 20.01
C VAL A 153 9.67 7.11 20.92
#